data_AF-A0A9R0ZT04-F1
#
_entry.id   AF-A0A9R0ZT04-F1
#
_cell.length_a   1.000
_cell.length_b   1.000
_cell.length_c   1.000
_cell.angle_alpha   90.00
_cell.angle_beta   90.00
_cell.angle_gamma   90.00
#
_symmetry.space_group_name_H-M   'P 1'
#
loop_
_entity.id
_entity.type
_entity.pdbx_description
1 polymer ?
#
loop_
_entity_poly.entity_id
_entity_poly.type
_entity_poly.pdbx_seq_one_letter_code
_entity_poly.pdbx_strand_id
1 'polypeptide(L)'
;MLRRHKGRESASSSDSTFYQLRPDCAHNVPDTKFKIKIGKTLSVRKWHAAFTHHGSLHIASVLNRIQSGGVHPAIRGEVWEFLLGCFDPDSTFDDRDHIRQARRIQYARWKEQCKHMDPHVGSGKIITAPIITEDGVPIKDPLVLLEAATPDQQASLISTKNGDEADHRLTDKQTIEWKLTLHQIGLDVLRTDRSMVFYEKKENLSKLWDILAVYAWIDKEVGYCQGMSDLCSPMIVLLNDEADAFWCFERLMRRLAREFQMHTAIRWG
;
A
#
# COMPACT_ATOMS: atom_id res chain seq x y z
N MET A 1 -40.91 29.63 -31.76
CA MET A 1 -40.03 29.89 -30.60
C MET A 1 -39.34 28.59 -30.20
N LEU A 2 -38.10 28.41 -30.65
CA LEU A 2 -37.30 27.20 -30.43
C LEU A 2 -36.65 27.28 -29.05
N ARG A 3 -37.12 26.47 -28.08
CA ARG A 3 -36.49 26.34 -26.76
C ARG A 3 -35.21 25.51 -26.90
N ARG A 4 -34.05 26.15 -26.74
CA ARG A 4 -32.75 25.48 -26.61
C ARG A 4 -32.77 24.59 -25.36
N HIS A 5 -32.76 23.28 -25.54
CA HIS A 5 -32.37 22.32 -24.53
C HIS A 5 -30.88 22.51 -24.22
N LYS A 6 -30.57 23.11 -23.07
CA LYS A 6 -29.22 23.06 -22.50
C LYS A 6 -29.10 21.71 -21.79
N GLY A 7 -28.35 20.80 -22.39
CA GLY A 7 -28.00 19.51 -21.81
C GLY A 7 -27.36 19.70 -20.44
N ARG A 8 -27.85 18.92 -19.47
CA ARG A 8 -27.32 18.85 -18.12
C ARG A 8 -26.12 17.91 -18.18
N GLU A 9 -24.94 18.44 -18.49
CA GLU A 9 -23.69 17.69 -18.34
C GLU A 9 -23.54 17.30 -16.87
N SER A 10 -23.59 16.00 -16.62
CA SER A 10 -23.40 15.40 -15.31
C SER A 10 -21.97 15.65 -14.86
N ALA A 11 -21.82 16.31 -13.70
CA ALA A 11 -20.56 16.52 -13.00
C ALA A 11 -19.95 15.21 -12.42
N SER A 12 -19.96 14.12 -13.20
CA SER A 12 -19.34 12.82 -12.86
C SER A 12 -17.89 12.71 -13.33
N SER A 13 -17.37 13.67 -14.09
CA SER A 13 -16.09 13.52 -14.81
C SER A 13 -14.82 13.75 -13.98
N SER A 14 -14.92 14.19 -12.72
CA SER A 14 -13.72 14.65 -12.00
C SER A 14 -12.96 13.56 -11.25
N ASP A 15 -13.62 12.57 -10.64
CA ASP A 15 -12.92 11.47 -9.93
C ASP A 15 -12.44 10.38 -10.91
N SER A 16 -13.15 10.18 -12.03
CA SER A 16 -12.78 9.20 -13.08
C SER A 16 -11.46 9.52 -13.78
N THR A 17 -11.02 10.79 -13.76
CA THR A 17 -9.70 11.17 -14.28
C THR A 17 -8.56 10.70 -13.38
N PHE A 18 -8.76 10.71 -12.05
CA PHE A 18 -7.72 10.38 -11.07
C PHE A 18 -7.68 8.88 -10.72
N TYR A 19 -8.83 8.21 -10.66
CA TYR A 19 -8.93 6.79 -10.36
C TYR A 19 -9.66 6.09 -11.51
N GLN A 20 -8.90 5.78 -12.56
CA GLN A 20 -9.46 5.18 -13.77
C GLN A 20 -9.86 3.73 -13.51
N LEU A 21 -11.10 3.42 -13.85
CA LEU A 21 -11.62 2.05 -13.86
C LEU A 21 -11.44 1.44 -15.24
N ARG A 22 -11.20 0.13 -15.27
CA ARG A 22 -11.11 -0.65 -16.50
C ARG A 22 -12.47 -0.58 -17.22
N PRO A 23 -12.51 -0.39 -18.55
CA PRO A 23 -13.75 -0.17 -19.28
C PRO A 23 -14.77 -1.31 -19.13
N ASP A 24 -14.29 -2.55 -19.04
CA ASP A 24 -15.08 -3.77 -18.82
C ASP A 24 -15.70 -3.84 -17.40
N CYS A 25 -15.12 -3.14 -16.43
CA CYS A 25 -15.55 -3.12 -15.04
C CYS A 25 -16.38 -1.89 -14.67
N ALA A 26 -16.32 -0.81 -15.46
CA ALA A 26 -16.90 0.48 -15.12
C ALA A 26 -18.42 0.43 -14.83
N HIS A 27 -19.15 -0.49 -15.46
CA HIS A 27 -20.60 -0.65 -15.27
C HIS A 27 -20.96 -1.45 -14.01
N ASN A 28 -20.01 -2.19 -13.44
CA ASN A 28 -20.21 -3.08 -12.29
C ASN A 28 -19.75 -2.46 -10.96
N VAL A 29 -19.01 -1.35 -11.01
CA VAL A 29 -18.55 -0.63 -9.82
C VAL A 29 -19.60 0.43 -9.43
N PRO A 30 -20.08 0.45 -8.18
CA PRO A 30 -21.00 1.47 -7.72
C PRO A 30 -20.42 2.88 -7.88
N ASP A 31 -21.26 3.82 -8.32
CA ASP A 31 -20.87 5.22 -8.39
C ASP A 31 -20.43 5.73 -7.01
N THR A 32 -19.33 6.48 -6.99
CA THR A 32 -18.88 7.15 -5.77
C THR A 32 -19.95 8.11 -5.26
N LYS A 33 -20.27 8.01 -3.96
CA LYS A 33 -21.13 8.98 -3.27
C LYS A 33 -20.42 10.31 -3.06
N PHE A 34 -19.09 10.34 -3.18
CA PHE A 34 -18.32 11.57 -3.11
C PHE A 34 -18.43 12.34 -4.43
N LYS A 35 -18.75 13.63 -4.33
CA LYS A 35 -18.74 14.55 -5.47
C LYS A 35 -18.00 15.81 -5.05
N ILE A 36 -17.10 16.30 -5.90
CA ILE A 36 -16.40 17.56 -5.66
C ILE A 36 -17.44 18.68 -5.62
N LYS A 37 -17.52 19.39 -4.49
CA LYS A 37 -18.45 20.50 -4.28
C LYS A 37 -17.66 21.80 -4.27
N ILE A 38 -17.81 22.60 -5.32
CA ILE A 38 -17.15 23.90 -5.46
C ILE A 38 -17.42 24.75 -4.19
N GLY A 39 -16.34 25.30 -3.62
CA GLY A 39 -16.39 26.10 -2.39
C GLY A 39 -16.39 25.30 -1.08
N LYS A 40 -16.84 24.03 -1.09
CA LYS A 40 -16.90 23.15 0.09
C LYS A 40 -15.70 22.20 0.17
N THR A 41 -15.36 21.50 -0.92
CA THR A 41 -14.20 20.59 -0.96
C THR A 41 -12.90 21.34 -0.73
N LEU A 42 -11.99 20.76 0.05
CA LEU A 42 -10.65 21.31 0.26
C LEU A 42 -9.90 21.33 -1.08
N SER A 43 -9.67 22.52 -1.62
CA SER A 43 -8.93 22.71 -2.87
C SER A 43 -7.43 22.82 -2.64
N VAL A 44 -6.64 22.56 -3.68
CA VAL A 44 -5.18 22.71 -3.69
C VAL A 44 -4.75 24.09 -3.18
N ARG A 45 -5.39 25.16 -3.67
CA ARG A 45 -5.12 26.53 -3.22
C ARG A 45 -5.34 26.72 -1.72
N LYS A 46 -6.44 26.18 -1.17
CA LYS A 46 -6.76 26.30 0.25
C LYS A 46 -5.85 25.44 1.12
N TRP A 47 -5.41 24.29 0.62
CA TRP A 47 -4.44 23.43 1.28
C TRP A 47 -3.11 24.16 1.47
N HIS A 48 -2.52 24.69 0.39
CA HIS A 48 -1.25 25.42 0.50
C HIS A 48 -1.37 26.70 1.33
N ALA A 49 -2.51 27.41 1.26
CA ALA A 49 -2.76 28.59 2.08
C ALA A 49 -2.94 28.29 3.59
N ALA A 50 -3.11 27.02 3.97
CA ALA A 50 -3.22 26.62 5.38
C ALA A 50 -1.87 26.44 6.07
N PHE A 51 -0.76 26.51 5.32
CA PHE A 51 0.59 26.44 5.86
C PHE A 51 1.10 27.84 6.21
N THR A 52 1.85 27.92 7.30
CA THR A 52 2.69 29.07 7.63
C THR A 52 3.89 29.15 6.69
N HIS A 53 4.57 30.30 6.68
CA HIS A 53 5.80 30.48 5.91
C HIS A 53 6.93 29.51 6.28
N HIS A 54 6.97 29.02 7.53
CA HIS A 54 7.93 28.01 7.98
C HIS A 54 7.45 26.56 7.77
N GLY A 55 6.18 26.37 7.38
CA GLY A 55 5.64 25.06 7.01
C GLY A 55 4.80 24.36 8.06
N SER A 56 4.53 24.94 9.22
CA SER A 56 3.52 24.41 10.14
C SER A 56 2.12 24.57 9.54
N LEU A 57 1.27 23.57 9.72
CA LEU A 57 -0.07 23.45 9.16
C LEU A 57 -1.14 23.87 10.18
N HIS A 58 -2.02 24.79 9.80
CA HIS A 58 -3.21 25.13 10.58
C HIS A 58 -4.31 24.06 10.46
N ILE A 59 -4.07 22.89 11.06
CA ILE A 59 -4.85 21.65 10.87
C ILE A 59 -6.33 21.79 11.22
N ALA A 60 -6.68 22.56 12.26
CA ALA A 60 -8.07 22.75 12.66
C ALA A 60 -8.93 23.37 11.55
N SER A 61 -8.37 24.32 10.79
CA SER A 61 -9.07 24.94 9.65
C SER A 61 -9.29 23.97 8.49
N VAL A 62 -8.36 23.03 8.33
CA VAL A 62 -8.39 21.99 7.29
C VAL A 62 -9.41 20.91 7.65
N LEU A 63 -9.38 20.38 8.88
CA LEU A 63 -10.26 19.29 9.32
C LEU A 63 -11.75 19.62 9.14
N ASN A 64 -12.17 20.83 9.53
CA ASN A 64 -13.55 21.29 9.34
C ASN A 64 -14.02 21.24 7.87
N ARG A 65 -13.10 21.53 6.94
CA ARG A 65 -13.38 21.48 5.50
C ARG A 65 -13.42 20.05 4.99
N ILE A 66 -12.47 19.22 5.44
CA ILE A 66 -12.43 17.80 5.08
C ILE A 66 -13.72 17.11 5.51
N GLN A 67 -14.17 17.35 6.75
CA GLN A 67 -15.40 16.74 7.27
C GLN A 67 -16.66 17.18 6.50
N SER A 68 -16.72 18.44 6.06
CA SER A 68 -17.92 18.99 5.40
C SER A 68 -17.94 18.83 3.87
N GLY A 69 -16.77 18.68 3.24
CA GLY A 69 -16.63 18.72 1.78
C GLY A 69 -15.63 17.76 1.18
N GLY A 70 -14.89 17.00 1.99
CA GLY A 70 -13.81 16.11 1.59
C GLY A 70 -12.59 16.82 0.97
N VAL A 71 -11.73 16.02 0.35
CA VAL A 71 -10.42 16.43 -0.17
C VAL A 71 -10.38 16.31 -1.69
N HIS A 72 -9.87 17.33 -2.36
CA HIS A 72 -9.64 17.29 -3.80
C HIS A 72 -8.61 16.20 -4.15
N PRO A 73 -8.84 15.34 -5.16
CA PRO A 73 -7.99 14.19 -5.47
C PRO A 73 -6.49 14.52 -5.58
N ALA A 74 -6.14 15.60 -6.26
CA ALA A 74 -4.75 16.04 -6.49
C ALA A 74 -3.90 16.27 -5.22
N ILE A 75 -4.51 16.45 -4.05
CA ILE A 75 -3.79 16.67 -2.77
C ILE A 75 -4.12 15.59 -1.74
N ARG A 76 -4.82 14.51 -2.11
CA ARG A 76 -5.22 13.47 -1.16
C ARG A 76 -4.00 12.80 -0.51
N GLY A 77 -2.96 12.50 -1.30
CA GLY A 77 -1.71 11.92 -0.77
C GLY A 77 -1.10 12.78 0.33
N GLU A 78 -0.77 14.05 0.04
CA GLU A 78 -0.20 14.99 1.00
C GLU A 78 -1.08 15.15 2.26
N VAL A 79 -2.40 15.28 2.08
CA VAL A 79 -3.33 15.44 3.20
C VAL A 79 -3.36 14.20 4.07
N TRP A 80 -3.31 12.99 3.48
CA TRP A 80 -3.35 11.74 4.21
C TRP A 80 -2.09 11.51 5.05
N GLU A 81 -0.92 12.00 4.63
CA GLU A 81 0.28 11.98 5.46
C GLU A 81 0.07 12.72 6.80
N PHE A 82 -0.70 13.82 6.82
CA PHE A 82 -1.07 14.48 8.08
C PHE A 82 -2.20 13.76 8.82
N LEU A 83 -3.26 13.35 8.12
CA LEU A 83 -4.41 12.70 8.76
C LEU A 83 -4.03 11.39 9.46
N LEU A 84 -3.12 10.62 8.86
CA LEU A 84 -2.59 9.37 9.42
C LEU A 84 -1.48 9.59 10.46
N GLY A 85 -1.04 10.84 10.65
CA GLY A 85 -0.02 11.19 11.63
C GLY A 85 1.38 10.77 11.20
N CYS A 86 1.63 10.68 9.88
CA CYS A 86 2.99 10.59 9.36
C CYS A 86 3.75 11.88 9.64
N PHE A 87 3.07 13.02 9.57
CA PHE A 87 3.63 14.33 9.94
C PHE A 87 2.82 14.99 11.03
N ASP A 88 3.54 15.64 11.94
CA ASP A 88 2.97 16.52 12.94
C ASP A 88 2.53 17.84 12.27
N PRO A 89 1.30 18.34 12.47
CA PRO A 89 0.90 19.65 11.99
C PRO A 89 1.85 20.79 12.36
N ASP A 90 2.52 20.72 13.51
CA ASP A 90 3.42 21.80 13.96
C ASP A 90 4.81 21.73 13.31
N SER A 91 5.15 20.62 12.63
CA SER A 91 6.43 20.44 11.93
C SER A 91 6.67 21.48 10.81
N THR A 92 7.94 21.80 10.57
CA THR A 92 8.35 22.64 9.44
C THR A 92 8.47 21.84 8.15
N PHE A 93 8.75 22.51 7.02
CA PHE A 93 9.06 21.81 5.76
C PHE A 93 10.33 20.95 5.89
N ASP A 94 11.37 21.49 6.50
CA ASP A 94 12.66 20.81 6.65
C ASP A 94 12.55 19.61 7.59
N ASP A 95 11.80 19.73 8.70
CA ASP A 95 11.53 18.60 9.59
C ASP A 95 10.88 17.44 8.84
N ARG A 96 9.87 17.74 8.01
CA ARG A 96 9.17 16.71 7.23
C ARG A 96 10.05 16.09 6.17
N ASP A 97 10.92 16.86 5.53
CA ASP A 97 11.87 16.32 4.56
C ASP A 97 12.87 15.38 5.23
N HIS A 98 13.44 15.78 6.37
CA HIS A 98 14.30 14.91 7.18
C HIS A 98 13.59 13.62 7.63
N ILE A 99 12.35 13.73 8.14
CA ILE A 99 11.54 12.57 8.53
C ILE A 99 11.32 11.65 7.33
N ARG A 100 10.95 12.20 6.17
CA ARG A 100 10.70 11.43 4.95
C ARG A 100 11.96 10.69 4.49
N GLN A 101 13.10 11.37 4.42
CA GLN A 101 14.37 10.77 4.03
C GLN A 101 14.78 9.65 5.00
N ALA A 102 14.72 9.89 6.30
CA ALA A 102 15.04 8.89 7.32
C ALA A 102 14.14 7.65 7.20
N ARG A 103 12.83 7.87 6.97
CA ARG A 103 11.84 6.81 6.79
C ARG A 103 12.05 6.00 5.52
N ARG A 104 12.40 6.64 4.40
CA ARG A 104 12.75 5.97 3.14
C ARG A 104 13.98 5.09 3.29
N ILE A 105 15.02 5.59 3.96
CA ILE A 105 16.22 4.80 4.28
C ILE A 105 15.86 3.62 5.17
N GLN A 106 15.04 3.84 6.20
CA GLN A 106 14.64 2.78 7.12
C GLN A 106 13.83 1.68 6.41
N TYR A 107 12.87 2.07 5.58
CA TYR A 107 12.09 1.12 4.78
C TYR A 107 12.98 0.32 3.83
N ALA A 108 13.91 0.98 3.12
CA ALA A 108 14.85 0.30 2.23
C ALA A 108 15.70 -0.74 2.97
N ARG A 109 16.15 -0.44 4.20
CA ARG A 109 16.89 -1.40 5.04
C ARG A 109 16.04 -2.62 5.39
N TRP A 110 14.78 -2.41 5.78
CA TRP A 110 13.87 -3.51 6.08
C TRP A 110 13.53 -4.36 4.86
N LYS A 111 13.32 -3.70 3.71
CA LYS A 111 13.11 -4.38 2.43
C LYS A 111 14.33 -5.23 2.05
N GLU A 112 15.54 -4.71 2.23
CA GLU A 112 16.77 -5.48 1.96
C GLU A 112 16.94 -6.67 2.93
N GLN A 113 16.58 -6.52 4.20
CA GLN A 113 16.55 -7.65 5.14
C GLN A 113 15.56 -8.73 4.71
N CYS A 114 14.36 -8.34 4.30
CA CYS A 114 13.36 -9.27 3.76
C CYS A 114 13.87 -9.96 2.49
N LYS A 115 14.55 -9.21 1.60
CA LYS A 115 15.17 -9.73 0.38
C LYS A 115 16.27 -10.76 0.63
N HIS A 116 17.07 -10.57 1.69
CA HIS A 116 18.07 -11.55 2.09
C HIS A 116 17.44 -12.86 2.58
N MET A 117 16.27 -12.80 3.21
CA MET A 117 15.53 -13.99 3.63
C MET A 117 14.79 -14.65 2.46
N ASP A 118 14.18 -13.85 1.60
CA ASP A 118 13.49 -14.28 0.38
C ASP A 118 13.79 -13.34 -0.81
N PRO A 119 14.50 -13.81 -1.85
CA PRO A 119 14.96 -12.97 -2.96
C PRO A 119 13.83 -12.41 -3.83
N HIS A 120 12.59 -12.85 -3.65
CA HIS A 120 11.45 -12.29 -4.36
C HIS A 120 11.10 -10.89 -3.89
N VAL A 121 11.37 -10.55 -2.62
CA VAL A 121 11.09 -9.22 -2.08
C VAL A 121 11.91 -8.16 -2.83
N GLY A 122 11.22 -7.21 -3.45
CA GLY A 122 11.84 -6.19 -4.30
C GLY A 122 12.25 -6.65 -5.70
N SER A 123 11.94 -7.88 -6.10
CA SER A 123 12.27 -8.39 -7.44
C SER A 123 11.26 -8.01 -8.53
N GLY A 124 10.09 -7.48 -8.14
CA GLY A 124 8.95 -7.28 -9.04
C GLY A 124 8.13 -8.55 -9.29
N LYS A 125 8.48 -9.68 -8.66
CA LYS A 125 7.74 -10.94 -8.73
C LYS A 125 6.89 -11.12 -7.47
N ILE A 126 5.71 -11.70 -7.65
CA ILE A 126 4.74 -12.01 -6.60
C ILE A 126 4.67 -13.52 -6.47
N ILE A 127 4.78 -14.02 -5.24
CA ILE A 127 4.66 -15.45 -4.93
C ILE A 127 3.19 -15.77 -4.66
N THR A 128 2.63 -16.78 -5.32
CA THR A 128 1.24 -17.24 -5.14
C THR A 128 1.13 -18.68 -4.67
N ALA A 129 2.24 -19.42 -4.66
CA ALA A 129 2.33 -20.79 -4.19
C ALA A 129 3.27 -20.87 -2.97
N PRO A 130 3.02 -21.76 -2.00
CA PRO A 130 3.96 -21.99 -0.91
C PRO A 130 5.28 -22.51 -1.48
N ILE A 131 6.39 -21.85 -1.11
CA ILE A 131 7.75 -22.20 -1.56
C ILE A 131 8.51 -23.06 -0.55
N ILE A 132 8.02 -23.12 0.69
CA ILE A 132 8.59 -23.90 1.79
C ILE A 132 7.47 -24.70 2.50
N THR A 133 7.84 -25.79 3.15
CA THR A 133 6.98 -26.53 4.07
C THR A 133 6.93 -25.87 5.45
N GLU A 134 6.03 -26.35 6.32
CA GLU A 134 5.96 -25.92 7.74
C GLU A 134 7.27 -26.16 8.50
N ASP A 135 8.05 -27.16 8.10
CA ASP A 135 9.37 -27.47 8.64
C ASP A 135 10.50 -26.60 8.05
N GLY A 136 10.18 -25.64 7.17
CA GLY A 136 11.14 -24.76 6.51
C GLY A 136 11.90 -25.40 5.34
N VAL A 137 11.45 -26.56 4.85
CA VAL A 137 12.11 -27.25 3.73
C VAL A 137 11.61 -26.69 2.39
N PRO A 138 12.50 -26.33 1.44
CA PRO A 138 12.08 -25.88 0.11
C PRO A 138 11.25 -26.92 -0.63
N ILE A 139 10.12 -26.47 -1.22
CA ILE A 139 9.25 -27.33 -2.04
C ILE A 139 9.90 -27.53 -3.41
N LYS A 140 10.10 -28.80 -3.79
CA LYS A 140 10.76 -29.21 -5.05
C LYS A 140 9.80 -29.48 -6.20
N ASP A 141 8.54 -29.09 -6.07
CA ASP A 141 7.54 -29.26 -7.12
C ASP A 141 7.94 -28.44 -8.36
N PRO A 142 8.02 -29.04 -9.57
CA PRO A 142 8.46 -28.34 -10.77
C PRO A 142 7.63 -27.10 -11.13
N LEU A 143 6.32 -27.11 -10.85
CA LEU A 143 5.44 -25.97 -11.13
C LEU A 143 5.70 -24.83 -10.15
N VAL A 144 5.84 -25.15 -8.86
CA VAL A 144 6.21 -24.19 -7.81
C VAL A 144 7.57 -23.57 -8.10
N LEU A 145 8.56 -24.37 -8.51
CA LEU A 145 9.89 -23.87 -8.84
C LEU A 145 9.87 -22.92 -10.05
N LEU A 146 9.06 -23.22 -11.07
CA LEU A 146 8.90 -22.33 -12.23
C LEU A 146 8.22 -21.01 -11.82
N GLU A 147 7.17 -21.09 -11.00
CA GLU A 147 6.46 -19.94 -10.44
C GLU A 147 7.28 -19.15 -9.43
N ALA A 148 8.30 -19.74 -8.80
CA ALA A 148 9.20 -19.11 -7.84
C ALA A 148 10.61 -18.79 -8.40
N ALA A 149 10.88 -19.06 -9.68
CA ALA A 149 12.18 -18.70 -10.27
C ALA A 149 12.29 -17.17 -10.47
N THR A 150 13.23 -16.49 -9.83
CA THR A 150 13.49 -15.07 -10.10
C THR A 150 13.96 -14.86 -11.55
N PRO A 151 13.87 -13.65 -12.14
CA PRO A 151 14.36 -13.40 -13.50
C PRO A 151 15.82 -13.83 -13.72
N ASP A 152 16.67 -13.65 -12.72
CA ASP A 152 18.09 -14.06 -12.74
C ASP A 152 18.27 -15.60 -12.66
N GLN A 153 17.35 -16.30 -12.00
CA GLN A 153 17.35 -17.77 -11.92
C GLN A 153 16.81 -18.42 -13.19
N GLN A 154 15.85 -17.79 -13.89
CA GLN A 154 15.34 -18.28 -15.18
C GLN A 154 16.43 -18.31 -16.26
N ALA A 155 17.37 -17.35 -16.24
CA ALA A 155 18.54 -17.37 -17.11
C ALA A 155 19.55 -18.47 -16.76
N SER A 156 19.65 -18.85 -15.48
CA SER A 156 20.59 -19.87 -14.98
C SER A 156 20.07 -21.31 -15.12
N LEU A 157 18.75 -21.50 -15.23
CA LEU A 157 18.10 -22.81 -15.42
C LEU A 157 18.41 -23.47 -16.79
N ILE A 158 19.06 -22.75 -17.71
CA ILE A 158 19.52 -23.27 -19.02
C ILE A 158 20.96 -23.83 -18.94
N SER A 159 21.67 -23.64 -17.81
CA SER A 159 23.01 -24.19 -17.61
C SER A 159 23.00 -25.28 -16.53
N THR A 160 23.11 -26.53 -16.96
CA THR A 160 23.28 -27.71 -16.10
C THR A 160 24.55 -27.59 -15.26
N LYS A 161 24.43 -27.55 -13.93
CA LYS A 161 25.46 -28.09 -13.02
C LYS A 161 24.87 -28.76 -11.78
N ASN A 162 25.39 -29.96 -11.55
CA ASN A 162 25.27 -30.80 -10.37
C ASN A 162 26.03 -30.22 -9.17
N GLY A 163 25.57 -30.58 -7.97
CA GLY A 163 26.35 -30.58 -6.72
C GLY A 163 26.24 -29.31 -5.88
N ASP A 164 25.49 -29.37 -4.79
CA ASP A 164 26.06 -29.52 -3.44
C ASP A 164 24.95 -29.55 -2.38
N GLU A 165 24.96 -30.60 -1.58
CA GLU A 165 24.17 -30.73 -0.35
C GLU A 165 24.84 -29.93 0.78
N ALA A 166 23.98 -29.40 1.67
CA ALA A 166 24.28 -28.81 2.98
C ALA A 166 24.73 -27.34 3.04
N ASP A 167 23.75 -26.44 3.15
CA ASP A 167 23.74 -25.47 4.25
C ASP A 167 22.34 -25.51 4.89
N HIS A 168 22.11 -26.49 5.77
CA HIS A 168 20.94 -26.50 6.64
C HIS A 168 21.14 -25.42 7.71
N ARG A 169 21.14 -24.15 7.29
CA ARG A 169 20.81 -23.07 8.20
C ARG A 169 19.40 -23.36 8.65
N LEU A 170 19.26 -23.77 9.90
CA LEU A 170 17.98 -23.79 10.58
C LEU A 170 17.40 -22.39 10.35
N THR A 171 16.45 -22.28 9.42
CA THR A 171 15.83 -20.99 9.15
C THR A 171 15.11 -20.65 10.44
N ASP A 172 15.36 -19.48 11.01
CA ASP A 172 14.75 -19.12 12.29
C ASP A 172 13.24 -19.30 12.19
N LYS A 173 12.61 -19.81 13.26
CA LYS A 173 11.18 -20.15 13.29
C LYS A 173 10.35 -18.97 12.77
N GLN A 174 10.77 -17.75 13.11
CA GLN A 174 10.14 -16.50 12.68
C GLN A 174 10.21 -16.29 11.15
N THR A 175 11.35 -16.61 10.53
CA THR A 175 11.50 -16.52 9.08
C THR A 175 10.67 -17.58 8.37
N ILE A 176 10.55 -18.79 8.92
CA ILE A 176 9.66 -19.83 8.38
C ILE A 176 8.21 -19.35 8.41
N GLU A 177 7.73 -18.92 9.58
CA GLU A 177 6.37 -18.39 9.75
C GLU A 177 6.08 -17.24 8.78
N TRP A 178 6.99 -16.27 8.67
CA TRP A 178 6.86 -15.17 7.72
C TRP A 178 6.81 -15.65 6.27
N LYS A 179 7.71 -16.54 5.85
CA LYS A 179 7.72 -17.11 4.49
C LYS A 179 6.43 -17.85 4.15
N LEU A 180 5.85 -18.55 5.11
CA LEU A 180 4.56 -19.23 4.93
C LEU A 180 3.44 -18.23 4.65
N THR A 181 3.52 -16.97 5.11
CA THR A 181 2.50 -15.95 4.80
C THR A 181 2.60 -15.36 3.39
N LEU A 182 3.78 -15.41 2.74
CA LEU A 182 4.05 -14.67 1.50
C LEU A 182 3.13 -15.06 0.34
N HIS A 183 2.79 -16.35 0.21
CA HIS A 183 1.91 -16.82 -0.84
C HIS A 183 0.47 -16.32 -0.64
N GLN A 184 -0.01 -16.30 0.61
CA GLN A 184 -1.33 -15.76 0.95
C GLN A 184 -1.41 -14.26 0.65
N ILE A 185 -0.34 -13.50 0.96
CA ILE A 185 -0.24 -12.09 0.57
C ILE A 185 -0.33 -11.97 -0.96
N GLY A 186 0.38 -12.80 -1.71
CA GLY A 186 0.34 -12.74 -3.19
C GLY A 186 -1.03 -13.05 -3.77
N LEU A 187 -1.73 -14.06 -3.26
CA LEU A 187 -3.10 -14.35 -3.64
C LEU A 187 -4.04 -13.16 -3.35
N ASP A 188 -3.84 -12.50 -2.21
CA ASP A 188 -4.61 -11.33 -1.79
C ASP A 188 -4.32 -10.09 -2.66
N VAL A 189 -3.07 -9.87 -3.02
CA VAL A 189 -2.66 -8.79 -3.93
C VAL A 189 -3.29 -8.99 -5.32
N LEU A 190 -3.30 -10.20 -5.86
CA LEU A 190 -3.88 -10.45 -7.19
C LEU A 190 -5.40 -10.27 -7.24
N ARG A 191 -6.10 -10.37 -6.10
CA ARG A 191 -7.55 -10.11 -6.00
C ARG A 191 -7.90 -8.66 -5.66
N THR A 192 -6.93 -7.84 -5.22
CA THR A 192 -7.14 -6.46 -4.77
C THR A 192 -7.50 -5.54 -5.94
N ASP A 193 -8.60 -4.79 -5.82
CA ASP A 193 -9.02 -3.69 -6.71
C ASP A 193 -8.85 -3.94 -8.22
N ARG A 194 -9.16 -5.16 -8.68
CA ARG A 194 -8.99 -5.61 -10.09
C ARG A 194 -9.74 -4.76 -11.13
N SER A 195 -10.69 -3.93 -10.71
CA SER A 195 -11.40 -3.00 -11.57
C SER A 195 -10.61 -1.72 -11.85
N MET A 196 -9.51 -1.43 -11.13
CA MET A 196 -8.71 -0.23 -11.32
C MET A 196 -7.62 -0.43 -12.37
N VAL A 197 -7.52 0.50 -13.33
CA VAL A 197 -6.44 0.53 -14.34
C VAL A 197 -5.06 0.61 -13.68
N PHE A 198 -4.98 1.20 -12.49
CA PHE A 198 -3.76 1.28 -11.70
C PHE A 198 -3.06 -0.07 -11.51
N TYR A 199 -3.82 -1.15 -11.29
CA TYR A 199 -3.28 -2.49 -11.04
C TYR A 199 -3.04 -3.31 -12.31
N GLU A 200 -3.28 -2.77 -13.50
CA GLU A 200 -2.83 -3.41 -14.75
C GLU A 200 -1.31 -3.42 -14.87
N LYS A 201 -0.65 -2.45 -14.22
CA LYS A 201 0.81 -2.40 -14.14
C LYS A 201 1.30 -3.37 -13.07
N LYS A 202 2.06 -4.39 -13.50
CA LYS A 202 2.69 -5.37 -12.59
C LYS A 202 3.55 -4.70 -11.50
N GLU A 203 4.20 -3.58 -11.82
CA GLU A 203 4.98 -2.78 -10.88
C GLU A 203 4.16 -2.31 -9.66
N ASN A 204 2.88 -1.96 -9.86
CA ASN A 204 2.02 -1.50 -8.78
C ASN A 204 1.54 -2.66 -7.89
N LEU A 205 1.28 -3.82 -8.50
CA LEU A 205 0.99 -5.05 -7.76
C LEU A 205 2.22 -5.51 -6.96
N SER A 206 3.41 -5.45 -7.54
CA SER A 206 4.64 -5.84 -6.83
C SER A 206 4.97 -4.88 -5.69
N LYS A 207 4.73 -3.57 -5.86
CA LYS A 207 4.83 -2.60 -4.75
C LYS A 207 3.88 -2.96 -3.60
N LEU A 208 2.63 -3.33 -3.91
CA LEU A 208 1.66 -3.74 -2.90
C LEU A 208 2.12 -5.00 -2.16
N TRP A 209 2.61 -5.99 -2.90
CA TRP A 209 3.13 -7.21 -2.30
C TRP A 209 4.38 -6.94 -1.43
N ASP A 210 5.33 -6.13 -1.91
CA ASP A 210 6.54 -5.77 -1.16
C ASP A 210 6.22 -5.06 0.16
N ILE A 211 5.32 -4.07 0.14
CA ILE A 211 4.91 -3.33 1.34
C ILE A 211 4.29 -4.27 2.39
N LEU A 212 3.39 -5.16 1.96
CA LEU A 212 2.72 -6.11 2.84
C LEU A 212 3.69 -7.17 3.39
N ALA A 213 4.60 -7.67 2.56
CA ALA A 213 5.63 -8.61 2.97
C ALA A 213 6.57 -7.99 4.01
N VAL A 214 7.02 -6.74 3.78
CA VAL A 214 7.85 -6.01 4.75
C VAL A 214 7.07 -5.75 6.04
N TYR A 215 5.81 -5.30 5.95
CA TYR A 215 4.99 -5.06 7.14
C TYR A 215 4.85 -6.32 8.01
N ALA A 216 4.52 -7.45 7.39
CA ALA A 216 4.33 -8.73 8.10
C ALA A 216 5.60 -9.20 8.83
N TRP A 217 6.78 -8.78 8.37
CA TRP A 217 8.04 -9.05 9.05
C TRP A 217 8.30 -8.11 10.24
N ILE A 218 7.95 -6.83 10.10
CA ILE A 218 8.27 -5.79 11.08
C ILE A 218 7.31 -5.82 12.28
N ASP A 219 6.01 -5.96 12.03
CA ASP A 219 5.02 -6.06 13.09
C ASP A 219 4.58 -7.52 13.24
N LYS A 220 5.36 -8.30 13.99
CA LYS A 220 5.15 -9.75 14.17
C LYS A 220 3.93 -10.07 15.04
N GLU A 221 3.51 -9.13 15.88
CA GLU A 221 2.33 -9.31 16.73
C GLU A 221 1.05 -9.28 15.90
N VAL A 222 1.00 -8.39 14.91
CA VAL A 222 -0.12 -8.32 13.95
C VAL A 222 0.08 -9.29 12.79
N GLY A 223 1.30 -9.39 12.27
CA GLY A 223 1.64 -10.15 11.07
C GLY A 223 0.87 -9.66 9.85
N TYR A 224 0.45 -10.62 9.01
CA TYR A 224 -0.48 -10.37 7.91
C TYR A 224 -1.85 -11.01 8.21
N CYS A 225 -2.90 -10.23 8.00
CA CYS A 225 -4.28 -10.69 8.10
C CYS A 225 -5.03 -10.36 6.81
N GLN A 226 -6.00 -11.21 6.46
CA GLN A 226 -6.82 -11.06 5.26
C GLN A 226 -7.52 -9.68 5.25
N GLY A 227 -7.43 -8.98 4.12
CA GLY A 227 -8.01 -7.64 3.94
C GLY A 227 -7.03 -6.49 4.15
N MET A 228 -5.82 -6.77 4.68
CA MET A 228 -4.76 -5.76 4.76
C MET A 228 -4.31 -5.25 3.38
N SER A 229 -4.45 -6.06 2.32
CA SER A 229 -4.19 -5.62 0.94
C SER A 229 -5.16 -4.53 0.49
N ASP A 230 -6.45 -4.66 0.84
CA ASP A 230 -7.49 -3.67 0.53
C ASP A 230 -7.27 -2.38 1.34
N LEU A 231 -6.73 -2.47 2.55
CA LEU A 231 -6.34 -1.31 3.37
C LEU A 231 -5.08 -0.60 2.83
N CYS A 232 -4.13 -1.37 2.30
CA CYS A 232 -2.89 -0.82 1.77
C CYS A 232 -3.06 -0.25 0.36
N SER A 233 -3.99 -0.76 -0.44
CA SER A 233 -4.23 -0.33 -1.82
C SER A 233 -4.36 1.20 -1.96
N PRO A 234 -5.22 1.88 -1.18
CA PRO A 234 -5.32 3.34 -1.24
C PRO A 234 -4.00 4.07 -1.00
N MET A 235 -3.10 3.55 -0.17
CA MET A 235 -1.82 4.21 0.11
C MET A 235 -0.94 4.27 -1.13
N ILE A 236 -0.90 3.18 -1.90
CA ILE A 236 -0.04 3.06 -3.09
C ILE A 236 -0.65 3.82 -4.26
N VAL A 237 -1.98 3.88 -4.34
CA VAL A 237 -2.67 4.69 -5.33
C VAL A 237 -2.48 6.19 -5.04
N LEU A 238 -2.41 6.59 -3.77
CA LEU A 238 -2.29 8.00 -3.37
C LEU A 238 -0.85 8.52 -3.31
N LEU A 239 0.11 7.65 -3.02
CA LEU A 239 1.51 8.02 -2.76
C LEU A 239 2.41 7.38 -3.81
N ASN A 240 3.21 8.21 -4.48
CA ASN A 240 4.06 7.76 -5.57
C ASN A 240 5.24 6.90 -5.09
N ASP A 241 5.78 7.22 -3.91
CA ASP A 241 6.92 6.53 -3.31
C ASP A 241 6.45 5.37 -2.43
N GLU A 242 7.05 4.20 -2.65
CA GLU A 242 6.69 2.96 -1.96
C GLU A 242 6.91 3.05 -0.44
N ALA A 243 7.97 3.73 0.01
CA ALA A 243 8.23 3.87 1.43
C ALA A 243 7.22 4.81 2.10
N ASP A 244 6.85 5.91 1.43
CA ASP A 244 5.85 6.83 1.97
C ASP A 244 4.49 6.12 2.11
N ALA A 245 4.14 5.27 1.14
CA ALA A 245 2.97 4.39 1.20
C ALA A 245 3.05 3.40 2.36
N PHE A 246 4.20 2.74 2.54
CA PHE A 246 4.44 1.84 3.68
C PHE A 246 4.23 2.55 5.01
N TRP A 247 4.78 3.75 5.21
CA TRP A 247 4.65 4.46 6.48
C TRP A 247 3.23 4.94 6.74
N CYS A 248 2.49 5.36 5.70
CA CYS A 248 1.06 5.66 5.85
C CYS A 248 0.25 4.42 6.23
N PHE A 249 0.51 3.28 5.57
CA PHE A 249 -0.10 2.00 5.89
C PHE A 249 0.22 1.56 7.33
N GLU A 250 1.48 1.65 7.75
CA GLU A 250 1.91 1.30 9.10
C GLU A 250 1.18 2.13 10.16
N ARG A 251 1.05 3.44 9.95
CA ARG A 251 0.33 4.33 10.87
C ARG A 251 -1.16 4.00 10.93
N LEU A 252 -1.77 3.62 9.81
CA LEU A 252 -3.14 3.13 9.76
C LEU A 252 -3.29 1.86 10.61
N MET A 253 -2.43 0.86 10.40
CA MET A 253 -2.48 -0.40 11.13
C MET A 253 -2.26 -0.20 12.64
N ARG A 254 -1.32 0.66 13.04
CA ARG A 254 -1.13 1.02 14.45
C ARG A 254 -2.38 1.64 15.09
N ARG A 255 -3.17 2.42 14.35
CA ARG A 255 -4.42 3.00 14.86
C ARG A 255 -5.50 1.93 15.01
N LEU A 256 -5.67 1.09 13.99
CA LEU A 256 -6.63 -0.01 14.02
C LEU A 256 -6.32 -1.01 15.14
N ALA A 257 -5.05 -1.39 15.31
CA ALA A 257 -4.62 -2.30 16.38
C ALA A 257 -4.97 -1.77 17.77
N ARG A 258 -4.80 -0.46 18.01
CA ARG A 258 -5.21 0.17 19.28
C ARG A 258 -6.72 0.15 19.47
N GLU A 259 -7.51 0.40 18.42
CA GLU A 259 -8.98 0.33 18.51
C GLU A 259 -9.45 -1.09 18.86
N PHE A 260 -8.86 -2.13 18.26
CA PHE A 260 -9.16 -3.51 18.58
C PHE A 260 -8.76 -3.90 20.01
N GLN A 261 -7.58 -3.48 20.49
CA GLN A 261 -7.14 -3.70 21.88
C GLN A 261 -8.01 -2.93 22.90
N MET A 262 -8.45 -1.71 22.57
CA MET A 262 -9.35 -0.93 23.43
C MET A 262 -10.75 -1.56 23.51
N HIS A 263 -11.27 -2.07 22.39
CA HIS A 263 -12.60 -2.69 22.36
C HIS A 263 -12.66 -4.03 23.11
N THR A 264 -11.55 -4.77 23.21
CA THR A 264 -11.48 -5.97 24.05
C THR A 264 -11.30 -5.63 25.54
N ALA A 265 -10.63 -4.51 25.87
CA ALA A 265 -10.50 -4.03 27.25
C ALA A 265 -11.82 -3.48 27.84
N ILE A 266 -12.67 -2.84 27.03
CA ILE A 266 -13.95 -2.25 27.49
C ILE A 266 -15.03 -3.33 27.75
N ARG A 267 -14.83 -4.58 27.33
CA ARG A 267 -15.77 -5.68 27.61
C ARG A 267 -15.58 -6.37 28.96
N TRP A 268 -14.60 -5.95 29.76
CA TRP A 268 -14.32 -6.48 31.11
C TRP A 268 -14.00 -5.36 32.12
N GLY A 269 -14.81 -4.31 32.11
CA GLY A 269 -14.83 -3.28 33.16
C GLY A 269 -16.16 -3.25 33.89
#